data_AF-A0A9W9KB62-F1
#
_entry.id   AF-A0A9W9KB62-F1
#
_cell.length_a   1.000
_cell.length_b   1.000
_cell.length_c   1.000
_cell.angle_alpha   90.00
_cell.angle_beta   90.00
_cell.angle_gamma   90.00
#
_symmetry.space_group_name_H-M   'P 1'
#
loop_
_entity.id
_entity.type
_entity.pdbx_description
1 polymer ?
#
loop_
_entity_poly.entity_id
_entity_poly.type
_entity_poly.pdbx_seq_one_letter_code
_entity_poly.pdbx_strand_id
1 'polypeptide(L)'
;MRLTVIWTALIRPGRVDLHVRFELPSRGELRSLFLSIYCDVVRSAEIPVEQEKEKKDMGKLENLADQFAENLPERRFSIADVQGFLWCYKWQPEEACVNVEDWVKEMEIED
;
A
#
# COMPACT_ATOMS: atom_id res chain seq x y z
N MET A 1 38.27 18.41 -28.56
CA MET A 1 36.80 18.22 -28.63
C MET A 1 36.45 17.27 -27.49
N ARG A 2 36.15 17.74 -26.27
CA ARG A 2 34.88 18.29 -25.75
C ARG A 2 33.68 17.33 -25.92
N LEU A 3 33.36 16.65 -24.79
CA LEU A 3 32.04 16.28 -24.23
C LEU A 3 31.17 15.37 -25.12
N THR A 4 30.63 14.24 -24.64
CA THR A 4 29.70 14.17 -23.51
C THR A 4 29.67 12.78 -22.87
N VAL A 5 29.93 12.78 -21.57
CA VAL A 5 29.45 11.81 -20.59
C VAL A 5 27.92 11.89 -20.50
N ILE A 6 27.24 10.76 -20.66
CA ILE A 6 25.82 10.56 -20.36
C ILE A 6 25.62 9.04 -20.23
N TRP A 7 25.44 8.41 -19.08
CA TRP A 7 25.24 8.86 -17.71
C TRP A 7 25.75 7.76 -16.76
N THR A 8 26.92 7.97 -16.16
CA THR A 8 27.30 7.33 -14.89
C THR A 8 26.54 8.02 -13.74
N ALA A 9 25.22 7.85 -13.68
CA ALA A 9 24.39 8.48 -12.64
C ALA A 9 23.23 7.61 -12.14
N LEU A 10 23.41 6.29 -12.06
CA LEU A 10 22.43 5.43 -11.39
C LEU A 10 22.90 4.79 -10.09
N ILE A 11 24.15 4.97 -9.67
CA ILE A 11 24.61 4.43 -8.39
C ILE A 11 25.09 5.58 -7.51
N ARG A 12 24.12 6.25 -6.86
CA ARG A 12 24.45 6.99 -5.63
C ARG A 12 24.52 5.96 -4.49
N PRO A 13 25.62 5.88 -3.72
CA PRO A 13 25.57 5.20 -2.43
C PRO A 13 24.52 5.91 -1.56
N GLY A 14 23.45 5.21 -1.21
CA GLY A 14 22.26 5.78 -0.55
C GLY A 14 20.92 5.45 -1.21
N ARG A 15 20.90 4.77 -2.36
CA ARG A 15 19.70 4.08 -2.85
C ARG A 15 19.84 2.61 -2.52
N VAL A 16 18.96 2.13 -1.65
CA VAL A 16 18.80 0.71 -1.42
C VAL A 16 18.27 0.14 -2.74
N ASP A 17 19.08 -0.68 -3.42
CA ASP A 17 18.58 -1.62 -4.41
C ASP A 17 17.75 -2.64 -3.63
N LEU A 18 16.47 -2.32 -3.43
CA LEU A 18 15.51 -3.27 -2.88
C LEU A 18 15.33 -4.33 -3.97
N HIS A 19 16.10 -5.40 -3.86
CA HIS A 19 15.79 -6.66 -4.52
C HIS A 19 14.48 -7.16 -3.88
N VAL A 20 13.34 -6.58 -4.27
CA VAL A 20 12.03 -7.15 -3.98
C VAL A 20 12.02 -8.45 -4.76
N ARG A 21 12.22 -9.57 -4.06
CA ARG A 21 11.76 -10.84 -4.60
C ARG A 21 10.30 -10.60 -4.97
N PHE A 22 9.95 -10.77 -6.25
CA PHE A 22 8.57 -10.75 -6.76
C PHE A 22 7.80 -11.95 -6.21
N GLU A 23 7.88 -12.18 -4.91
CA GLU A 23 6.99 -13.06 -4.18
C GLU A 23 5.70 -12.28 -4.05
N LEU A 24 4.69 -12.77 -4.75
CA LEU A 24 3.39 -12.15 -4.75
C LEU A 24 2.86 -12.26 -3.30
N PRO A 25 2.43 -11.14 -2.68
CA PRO A 25 2.12 -11.06 -1.27
C PRO A 25 0.99 -12.02 -0.89
N SER A 26 1.17 -12.65 0.26
CA SER A 26 0.13 -13.43 0.93
C SER A 26 -0.95 -12.53 1.52
N ARG A 27 -2.12 -13.09 1.85
CA ARG A 27 -3.22 -12.34 2.49
C ARG A 27 -2.76 -11.59 3.76
N GLY A 28 -1.90 -12.21 4.56
CA GLY A 28 -1.35 -11.59 5.77
C GLY A 28 -0.44 -10.38 5.48
N GLU A 29 0.31 -10.42 4.38
CA GLU A 29 1.16 -9.30 3.95
C GLU A 29 0.33 -8.15 3.40
N LEU A 30 -0.73 -8.43 2.64
CA LEU A 30 -1.68 -7.41 2.16
C LEU A 30 -2.37 -6.69 3.32
N ARG A 31 -2.82 -7.44 4.34
CA ARG A 31 -3.36 -6.89 5.58
C ARG A 31 -2.35 -5.97 6.28
N SER A 32 -1.11 -6.44 6.42
CA SER A 32 -0.05 -5.65 7.08
C SER A 32 0.30 -4.37 6.30
N LEU A 33 0.29 -4.43 4.96
CA LEU A 33 0.52 -3.28 4.09
C LEU A 33 -0.57 -2.23 4.28
N PHE A 34 -1.84 -2.64 4.27
CA PHE A 34 -2.99 -1.77 4.50
C PHE A 34 -2.87 -1.04 5.84
N LEU A 35 -2.64 -1.79 6.92
CA LEU A 35 -2.46 -1.21 8.26
C LEU A 35 -1.28 -0.25 8.31
N SER A 36 -0.15 -0.58 7.68
CA SER A 36 1.03 0.29 7.70
C SER A 36 0.77 1.65 7.06
N ILE A 37 0.05 1.70 5.93
CA ILE A 37 -0.22 2.94 5.21
C ILE A 37 -1.20 3.81 5.99
N TYR A 38 -2.31 3.23 6.45
CA TYR A 38 -3.36 4.00 7.11
C TYR A 38 -3.06 4.31 8.58
N CYS A 39 -2.30 3.47 9.28
CA CYS A 39 -1.85 3.78 10.65
C CYS A 39 -0.92 4.98 10.66
N ASP A 40 -0.11 5.16 9.60
CA ASP A 40 0.71 6.36 9.44
C ASP A 40 -0.14 7.61 9.20
N VAL A 41 -1.19 7.50 8.37
CA VAL A 41 -2.14 8.58 8.11
C VAL A 41 -2.88 8.99 9.39
N VAL A 42 -3.32 8.03 10.20
CA VAL A 42 -3.96 8.28 11.51
C VAL A 42 -2.98 8.94 12.48
N ARG A 43 -1.71 8.50 12.52
CA ARG A 43 -0.68 9.11 13.36
C ARG A 43 -0.29 10.53 12.92
N SER A 44 -0.29 10.77 11.61
CA SER A 44 0.07 12.07 11.04
C SER A 44 -1.08 13.08 11.10
N ALA A 45 -2.32 12.62 11.31
CA ALA A 45 -3.45 13.49 11.64
C ALA A 45 -3.34 13.87 13.12
N GLU A 46 -2.64 14.97 13.42
CA GLU A 46 -2.36 15.51 14.76
C GLU A 46 -3.63 15.98 15.50
N ILE A 47 -4.57 15.09 15.78
CA ILE A 47 -5.76 15.39 16.57
C ILE A 47 -5.51 14.88 18.00
N PRO A 48 -5.52 15.75 19.03
CA PRO A 48 -5.41 15.32 20.41
C PRO A 48 -6.73 14.63 20.80
N VAL A 49 -6.83 13.33 20.57
CA VAL A 49 -8.05 12.56 20.84
C VAL A 49 -7.82 11.61 22.01
N GLU A 50 -8.76 11.66 22.95
CA GLU A 50 -8.91 10.80 24.11
C GLU A 50 -8.66 9.31 23.77
N GLN A 51 -7.86 8.64 24.60
CA GLN A 51 -7.29 7.29 24.41
C GLN A 51 -8.31 6.17 24.08
N GLU A 52 -9.61 6.41 24.26
CA GLU A 52 -10.68 5.47 23.92
C GLU A 52 -11.08 5.51 22.43
N LYS A 53 -10.90 6.64 21.73
CA LYS A 53 -11.22 6.76 20.30
C LYS A 53 -10.16 6.12 19.42
N GLU A 54 -8.88 6.29 19.74
CA GLU A 54 -7.77 5.67 19.00
C GLU A 54 -7.88 4.13 18.94
N LYS A 55 -8.28 3.49 20.04
CA LYS A 55 -8.51 2.02 20.06
C LYS A 55 -9.68 1.60 19.17
N LYS A 56 -10.74 2.41 19.13
CA LYS A 56 -11.93 2.14 18.31
C LYS A 56 -11.61 2.31 16.82
N ASP A 57 -10.82 3.31 16.46
CA ASP A 57 -10.42 3.55 15.07
C ASP A 57 -9.38 2.53 14.59
N MET A 58 -8.47 2.09 15.46
CA MET A 58 -7.54 0.99 15.16
C MET A 58 -8.27 -0.33 14.92
N GLY A 59 -9.23 -0.71 15.76
CA GLY A 59 -10.00 -1.95 15.57
C GLY A 59 -10.87 -1.95 14.30
N LYS A 60 -11.38 -0.79 13.88
CA LYS A 60 -12.05 -0.66 12.57
C LYS A 60 -11.08 -0.87 11.42
N LEU A 61 -9.88 -0.28 11.51
CA LEU A 61 -8.87 -0.39 10.48
C LEU A 61 -8.38 -1.84 10.31
N GLU A 62 -8.27 -2.58 11.41
CA GLU A 62 -7.97 -4.03 11.37
C GLU A 62 -9.04 -4.81 10.62
N ASN A 63 -10.32 -4.58 10.91
CA ASN A 63 -11.42 -5.24 10.20
C ASN A 63 -11.43 -4.91 8.70
N LEU A 64 -11.20 -3.64 8.36
CA LEU A 64 -11.05 -3.21 6.96
C LEU A 64 -9.84 -3.87 6.28
N ALA A 65 -8.71 -4.00 6.98
CA ALA A 65 -7.53 -4.67 6.45
C ALA A 65 -7.79 -6.15 6.16
N ASP A 66 -8.55 -6.84 7.02
CA ASP A 66 -8.98 -8.22 6.79
C ASP A 66 -9.90 -8.31 5.57
N GLN A 67 -10.93 -7.45 5.46
CA GLN A 67 -11.82 -7.40 4.29
C GLN A 67 -11.07 -7.10 2.98
N PHE A 68 -10.16 -6.13 3.02
CA PHE A 68 -9.32 -5.77 1.87
C PHE A 68 -8.49 -6.96 1.38
N ALA A 69 -7.88 -7.69 2.32
CA ALA A 69 -7.06 -8.84 2.01
C ALA A 69 -7.90 -10.07 1.56
N GLU A 70 -9.15 -10.20 2.02
CA GLU A 70 -10.10 -11.21 1.53
C GLU A 70 -10.58 -10.92 0.10
N ASN A 71 -10.80 -9.65 -0.24
CA ASN A 71 -11.25 -9.23 -1.57
C ASN A 71 -10.13 -9.28 -2.63
N LEU A 72 -8.87 -9.34 -2.21
CA LEU A 72 -7.73 -9.45 -3.11
C LEU A 72 -7.37 -10.92 -3.40
N PRO A 73 -7.20 -11.30 -4.68
CA PRO A 73 -6.67 -12.62 -5.02
C PRO A 73 -5.21 -12.73 -4.54
N GLU A 74 -4.96 -13.74 -3.71
CA GLU A 74 -3.63 -14.03 -3.18
C GLU A 74 -2.66 -14.31 -4.31
N ARG A 75 -1.43 -13.82 -4.16
CA ARG A 75 -0.36 -14.06 -5.11
C ARG A 75 -0.66 -13.59 -6.55
N ARG A 76 -1.45 -12.53 -6.74
CA ARG A 76 -1.81 -12.00 -8.07
C ARG A 76 -1.17 -10.66 -8.38
N PHE A 77 -1.20 -9.73 -7.42
CA PHE A 77 -0.72 -8.35 -7.59
C PHE A 77 0.58 -8.13 -6.83
N SER A 78 1.49 -7.30 -7.34
CA SER A 78 2.71 -6.97 -6.60
C SER A 78 2.38 -6.04 -5.43
N ILE A 79 3.28 -6.00 -4.44
CA ILE A 79 3.18 -5.03 -3.32
C ILE A 79 3.09 -3.59 -3.86
N ALA A 80 3.79 -3.27 -4.95
CA ALA A 80 3.79 -1.92 -5.52
C ALA A 80 2.45 -1.54 -6.14
N ASP A 81 1.77 -2.47 -6.82
CA ASP A 81 0.46 -2.22 -7.44
C ASP A 81 -0.59 -1.96 -6.36
N VAL A 82 -0.64 -2.85 -5.35
CA VAL A 82 -1.55 -2.72 -4.21
C VAL A 82 -1.24 -1.44 -3.44
N GLN A 83 0.03 -1.14 -3.19
CA GLN A 83 0.43 0.08 -2.50
C GLN A 83 0.06 1.34 -3.29
N GLY A 84 0.19 1.31 -4.62
CA GLY A 84 -0.23 2.39 -5.51
C GLY A 84 -1.73 2.64 -5.44
N PHE A 85 -2.52 1.56 -5.49
CA PHE A 85 -3.97 1.63 -5.29
C PHE A 85 -4.33 2.24 -3.93
N LEU A 86 -3.70 1.78 -2.85
CA LEU A 86 -3.95 2.31 -1.50
C LEU A 86 -3.56 3.79 -1.34
N TRP A 87 -2.59 4.27 -2.10
CA TRP A 87 -2.26 5.70 -2.15
C TRP A 87 -3.31 6.55 -2.86
N CYS A 88 -4.05 6.03 -3.84
CA CYS A 88 -5.21 6.73 -4.41
C CYS A 88 -6.30 6.96 -3.36
N TYR A 89 -6.44 6.04 -2.39
CA TYR A 89 -7.40 6.11 -1.30
C TYR A 89 -6.77 6.51 0.04
N LYS A 90 -5.71 7.32 0.03
CA LYS A 90 -4.87 7.63 1.21
C LYS A 90 -5.64 8.03 2.48
N TRP A 91 -6.79 8.70 2.35
CA TRP A 91 -7.60 9.18 3.48
C TRP A 91 -8.93 8.43 3.64
N GLN A 92 -9.19 7.41 2.83
CA GLN A 92 -10.48 6.72 2.73
C GLN A 92 -10.28 5.19 2.70
N PRO A 93 -9.92 4.57 3.83
CA PRO A 93 -9.71 3.12 3.90
C PRO A 93 -10.99 2.32 3.61
N GLU A 94 -12.16 2.87 3.93
CA GLU A 94 -13.46 2.25 3.63
C GLU A 94 -13.70 2.15 2.12
N GLU A 95 -13.46 3.25 1.38
CA GLU A 95 -13.60 3.26 -0.07
C GLU A 95 -12.56 2.35 -0.75
N ALA A 96 -11.35 2.26 -0.21
CA ALA A 96 -10.35 1.32 -0.70
C ALA A 96 -10.87 -0.13 -0.66
N CYS A 97 -11.57 -0.53 0.41
CA CYS A 97 -12.12 -1.88 0.55
C CYS A 97 -13.30 -2.16 -0.39
N VAL A 98 -14.10 -1.14 -0.71
CA VAL A 98 -15.24 -1.27 -1.64
C VAL A 98 -14.75 -1.30 -3.08
N ASN A 99 -13.81 -0.42 -3.44
CA ASN A 99 -13.32 -0.29 -4.80
C ASN A 99 -12.21 -1.29 -5.16
N VAL A 100 -11.65 -2.02 -4.19
CA VAL A 100 -10.60 -3.03 -4.49
C VAL A 100 -11.13 -4.13 -5.40
N GLU A 101 -12.37 -4.59 -5.22
CA GLU A 101 -12.94 -5.63 -6.08
C GLU A 101 -13.10 -5.14 -7.53
N ASP A 102 -13.50 -3.88 -7.70
CA ASP A 102 -13.63 -3.25 -9.01
C ASP A 102 -12.26 -3.06 -9.67
N TRP A 103 -11.29 -2.56 -8.92
CA TRP A 103 -9.91 -2.42 -9.38
C TRP A 103 -9.28 -3.74 -9.80
N VAL A 104 -9.52 -4.83 -9.05
CA VAL A 104 -9.08 -6.17 -9.43
C VAL A 104 -9.67 -6.57 -10.78
N LYS A 105 -10.97 -6.33 -11.01
CA LYS A 105 -11.63 -6.62 -12.28
C LYS A 105 -11.08 -5.75 -13.42
N GLU A 106 -10.84 -4.47 -13.19
CA GLU A 106 -10.24 -3.57 -14.19
C GLU A 106 -8.85 -4.07 -14.61
N MET A 107 -8.00 -4.39 -13.63
CA MET A 107 -6.65 -4.92 -13.89
C MET A 107 -6.67 -6.28 -14.61
N GLU A 108 -7.67 -7.13 -14.35
CA GLU A 108 -7.84 -8.41 -15.05
C GLU A 108 -8.36 -8.28 -16.49
N ILE A 109 -8.98 -7.15 -16.85
CA ILE A 109 -9.44 -6.87 -18.22
C ILE A 109 -8.29 -6.32 -19.08
N GLU A 110 -7.28 -5.71 -18.46
CA GLU A 110 -6.13 -5.08 -19.14
C GLU A 110 -4.96 -6.06 -19.43
N ASP A 111 -4.94 -7.23 -18.79
CA ASP A 111 -4.00 -8.36 -19.03
C ASP A 111 -4.51 -9.34 -20.11
#